data_AF-A0A6V8L7I3-F1
#
_entry.id   AF-A0A6V8L7I3-F1
#
_cell.length_a   1.000
_cell.length_b   1.000
_cell.length_c   1.000
_cell.angle_alpha   90.00
_cell.angle_beta   90.00
_cell.angle_gamma   90.00
#
_symmetry.space_group_name_H-M   'P 1'
#
loop_
_entity.id
_entity.type
_entity.pdbx_description
1 polymer ?
#
loop_
_entity_poly.entity_id
_entity_poly.type
_entity_poly.pdbx_seq_one_letter_code
_entity_poly.pdbx_strand_id
1 'polypeptide(L)' 'MTNRPNAEVSSAAVAVAAQRIAAYADKHDLPITPAHCEELAEDLLRAYQEFVAQQSSAPAGPSADT' A
#
# COMPACT_ATOMS: atom_id res chain seq x y z
N MET A 1 5.14 21.90 -15.71
CA MET A 1 4.14 21.14 -14.95
C MET A 1 4.86 19.96 -14.34
N THR A 2 4.97 19.92 -13.02
CA THR A 2 5.93 19.08 -12.29
C THR A 2 5.38 17.65 -12.18
N ASN A 3 5.93 16.71 -12.96
CA ASN A 3 5.73 15.28 -12.73
C ASN A 3 6.23 14.95 -11.33
N ARG A 4 5.31 14.66 -10.39
CA ARG A 4 5.70 13.96 -9.17
C ARG A 4 6.19 12.57 -9.59
N PRO A 5 7.32 12.08 -9.06
CA PRO A 5 7.68 10.68 -9.27
C PRO A 5 6.55 9.84 -8.66
N ASN A 6 5.97 8.94 -9.46
CA ASN A 6 5.27 7.79 -8.89
C ASN A 6 6.24 7.18 -7.88
N ALA A 7 5.89 7.19 -6.59
CA ALA A 7 6.68 6.50 -5.59
C ALA A 7 6.65 5.03 -5.99
N GLU A 8 7.74 4.54 -6.60
CA GLU A 8 7.86 3.12 -6.89
C GLU A 8 7.69 2.36 -5.58
N VAL A 9 6.70 1.46 -5.53
CA VAL A 9 6.50 0.62 -4.36
C VAL A 9 7.75 -0.22 -4.21
N SER A 10 8.40 -0.15 -3.05
CA SER A 10 9.66 -0.86 -2.82
C SER A 10 9.48 -2.35 -3.09
N SER A 11 10.30 -2.92 -3.98
CA SER A 11 10.22 -4.34 -4.36
C SER A 11 10.36 -5.27 -3.16
N ALA A 12 11.14 -4.87 -2.14
CA ALA A 12 11.25 -5.60 -0.88
C ALA A 12 9.94 -5.59 -0.08
N ALA A 13 9.21 -4.47 -0.06
CA ALA A 13 7.92 -4.37 0.62
C ALA A 13 6.85 -5.22 -0.08
N VAL A 14 6.83 -5.21 -1.42
CA VAL A 14 5.94 -6.07 -2.23
C VAL A 14 6.22 -7.54 -1.93
N ALA A 15 7.48 -7.97 -1.95
CA ALA A 15 7.86 -9.36 -1.68
C ALA A 15 7.44 -9.83 -0.27
N VAL A 16 7.56 -8.97 0.74
CA VAL A 16 7.14 -9.30 2.12
C VAL A 16 5.61 -9.39 2.21
N ALA A 17 4.88 -8.45 1.61
CA ALA A 17 3.42 -8.44 1.61
C ALA A 17 2.86 -9.65 0.83
N ALA A 18 3.40 -9.94 -0.35
CA ALA A 18 3.02 -11.09 -1.18
C ALA A 18 3.20 -12.42 -0.45
N GLN A 19 4.32 -12.59 0.29
CA GLN A 19 4.54 -13.77 1.12
C GLN A 19 3.48 -13.94 2.22
N ARG A 20 3.04 -12.84 2.84
CA ARG A 20 1.98 -12.88 3.86
C ARG A 20 0.63 -13.25 3.25
N ILE A 21 0.30 -12.70 2.09
CA ILE A 21 -0.92 -13.01 1.34
C ILE A 21 -0.91 -14.48 0.91
N ALA A 22 0.22 -14.98 0.38
CA ALA A 22 0.36 -16.37 -0.02
C ALA A 22 0.20 -17.34 1.17
N ALA A 23 0.82 -17.04 2.32
CA ALA A 23 0.65 -17.85 3.52
C ALA A 23 -0.79 -17.84 4.06
N TYR A 24 -1.50 -16.71 3.92
CA TYR A 24 -2.92 -16.63 4.24
C TYR A 24 -3.78 -17.44 3.27
N ALA A 25 -3.50 -17.33 1.97
CA ALA A 25 -4.20 -18.10 0.93
C ALA A 25 -4.03 -19.61 1.15
N ASP A 26 -2.80 -20.06 1.42
CA ASP A 26 -2.48 -21.46 1.74
C ASP A 26 -3.24 -21.95 2.98
N LYS A 27 -3.23 -21.18 4.07
CA LYS A 27 -3.95 -21.50 5.31
C LYS A 27 -5.46 -21.68 5.10
N HIS A 28 -6.04 -20.95 4.14
CA HIS A 28 -7.48 -20.92 3.88
C HIS A 28 -7.89 -21.71 2.64
N ASP A 29 -6.97 -22.47 2.03
CA ASP A 29 -7.20 -23.26 0.81
C ASP A 29 -7.76 -22.38 -0.35
N LEU A 30 -7.25 -21.15 -0.47
CA LEU A 30 -7.67 -20.23 -1.52
C LEU A 30 -6.89 -20.52 -2.81
N PRO A 31 -7.55 -20.67 -3.97
CA PRO A 31 -6.89 -20.96 -5.25
C PRO A 31 -6.29 -19.68 -5.87
N ILE A 32 -5.35 -19.06 -5.16
CA ILE A 32 -4.62 -17.88 -5.60
C ILE A 32 -3.20 -18.29 -6.01
N THR A 33 -2.75 -17.80 -7.16
CA THR A 33 -1.38 -18.03 -7.63
C THR A 33 -0.40 -17.04 -6.98
N PRO A 34 0.90 -17.38 -6.87
CA PRO A 34 1.91 -16.47 -6.34
C PRO A 34 1.96 -15.12 -7.09
N ALA A 35 1.77 -15.13 -8.41
CA ALA A 35 1.74 -13.90 -9.22
C ALA A 35 0.58 -12.97 -8.79
N HIS A 36 -0.61 -13.52 -8.54
CA HIS A 36 -1.73 -12.73 -8.04
C HIS A 36 -1.48 -12.20 -6.62
N CYS A 37 -0.73 -12.91 -5.78
CA CYS A 37 -0.32 -12.40 -4.46
C CYS A 37 0.61 -11.19 -4.60
N GLU A 38 1.50 -11.18 -5.58
CA GLU A 38 2.40 -10.05 -5.87
C GLU A 38 1.64 -8.84 -6.41
N GLU A 39 0.75 -9.04 -7.37
CA GLU A 39 -0.12 -7.97 -7.91
C GLU A 39 -1.00 -7.37 -6.80
N LEU A 40 -1.64 -8.22 -5.99
CA LEU A 40 -2.46 -7.76 -4.87
C LEU A 40 -1.64 -7.00 -3.81
N ALA A 41 -0.40 -7.46 -3.55
CA ALA A 41 0.51 -6.76 -2.65
C ALA A 41 0.89 -5.37 -3.17
N GLU A 42 1.18 -5.23 -4.46
CA GLU A 42 1.49 -3.94 -5.09
C GLU A 42 0.30 -2.97 -4.97
N ASP A 43 -0.90 -3.43 -5.33
CA ASP A 43 -2.11 -2.59 -5.29
C ASP A 43 -2.44 -2.12 -3.86
N LEU A 44 -2.35 -3.00 -2.87
CA LEU A 44 -2.59 -2.66 -1.46
C LEU A 44 -1.58 -1.63 -0.95
N LEU A 45 -0.30 -1.80 -1.29
CA LEU A 45 0.74 -0.86 -0.87
C LEU A 45 0.59 0.49 -1.58
N ARG A 46 0.19 0.52 -2.85
CA ARG A 46 -0.10 1.75 -3.58
C ARG A 46 -1.27 2.50 -2.95
N ALA A 47 -2.39 1.81 -2.71
CA ALA A 47 -3.56 2.41 -2.06
C ALA A 47 -3.22 2.98 -0.67
N TYR A 48 -2.38 2.26 0.10
CA TYR A 48 -1.92 2.74 1.41
C TYR A 48 -1.05 4.00 1.29
N GLN A 49 -0.14 4.06 0.33
CA GLN A 49 0.68 5.26 0.07
C GLN A 49 -0.18 6.47 -0.30
N GLU A 50 -1.18 6.27 -1.17
CA GLU A 50 -2.13 7.32 -1.55
C GLU A 50 -2.91 7.83 -0.34
N PHE A 51 -3.38 6.93 0.52
CA PHE A 51 -4.07 7.28 1.75
C PHE A 51 -3.20 8.09 2.71
N VAL A 52 -1.96 7.68 2.93
CA VAL A 52 -1.01 8.42 3.80
C VAL A 52 -0.69 9.80 3.22
N ALA A 53 -0.54 9.91 1.89
CA ALA A 53 -0.32 11.19 1.21
C ALA A 53 -1.51 12.14 1.35
N GLN A 54 -2.74 11.61 1.32
CA GLN A 54 -3.96 12.37 1.57
C GLN A 54 -4.05 12.86 3.02
N GLN A 55 -3.71 12.02 4.00
CA GLN A 55 -3.70 12.43 5.42
C GLN A 55 -2.66 13.51 5.73
N SER A 56 -1.51 13.48 5.06
CA SER A 56 -0.46 14.49 5.22
C SER A 56 -0.87 15.87 4.68
N SER A 57 -1.99 15.95 3.98
CA SER A 57 -2.57 17.20 3.47
C SER A 57 -3.68 17.74 4.37
N ALA A 58 -3.87 17.20 5.58
CA ALA A 58 -4.77 17.78 6.57
C ALA A 58 -4.27 19.20 6.91
N PRO A 59 -5.11 20.25 6.77
CA PRO A 59 -4.74 21.58 7.24
C PRO A 59 -4.55 21.50 8.76
N ALA A 60 -3.38 21.92 9.24
CA ALA A 60 -3.20 22.22 10.66
C ALA A 60 -4.23 23.30 11.02
N GLY A 61 -5.37 22.87 11.56
CA GLY A 61 -6.42 23.77 11.98
C GLY A 61 -5.84 24.77 12.98
N PRO A 62 -6.18 26.07 12.86
CA PRO A 62 -5.65 27.07 13.78
C PRO A 62 -6.03 26.70 15.20
N SER A 63 -5.05 26.73 16.12
CA SER A 63 -5.30 26.64 17.54
C SER A 63 -6.30 27.74 17.92
N ALA A 64 -7.54 27.36 18.19
CA ALA A 64 -8.53 28.25 18.77
C ALA A 64 -8.19 28.40 20.26
N ASP A 65 -7.34 29.37 20.56
CA ASP A 65 -7.22 30.02 21.87
C ASP A 65 -8.23 31.16 21.87
N THR A 66 -9.41 30.97 22.50
CA THR A 66 -10.25 32.01 23.14
C THR A 66 -11.32 31.35 24.00
#